data_AF-A0A952HI58-F1
#
_entry.id   AF-A0A952HI58-F1
#
_cell.length_a   1.000
_cell.length_b   1.000
_cell.length_c   1.000
_cell.angle_alpha   90.00
_cell.angle_beta   90.00
_cell.angle_gamma   90.00
#
_symmetry.space_group_name_H-M   'P 1'
#
loop_
_entity.id
_entity.type
_entity.pdbx_description
1 polymer ?
#
loop_
_entity_poly.entity_id
_entity_poly.type
_entity_poly.pdbx_seq_one_letter_code
_entity_poly.pdbx_strand_id
1 'polypeptide(L)'
;MFAGLTGWHLLIILAVILLLFGAPKLPALAKSIGQSMRIFKGEVDELKKDGKDDKSADGSVQNTAAPAPSAPTVTPVAPVDPSTESNPKS
;
A
#
# COMPACT_ATOMS: atom_id res chain seq x y z
N MET A 1 -7.49 -7.74 -37.11
CA MET A 1 -7.61 -9.20 -36.83
C MET A 1 -7.49 -9.50 -35.33
N PHE A 2 -8.20 -8.76 -34.46
CA PHE A 2 -8.12 -8.92 -32.99
C PHE A 2 -9.45 -9.33 -32.35
N ALA A 3 -10.48 -9.59 -33.15
CA ALA A 3 -11.82 -9.96 -32.67
C ALA A 3 -11.88 -11.36 -32.01
N GLY A 4 -10.78 -12.11 -31.97
CA GLY A 4 -10.65 -13.41 -31.31
C GLY A 4 -10.37 -13.32 -29.80
N LEU A 5 -9.89 -12.18 -29.28
CA LEU A 5 -9.75 -11.93 -27.83
C LEU A 5 -11.11 -11.55 -27.22
N THR A 6 -12.16 -12.25 -27.66
CA THR A 6 -13.44 -12.36 -26.98
C THR A 6 -13.16 -12.45 -25.50
N GLY A 7 -13.75 -11.56 -24.70
CA GLY A 7 -13.42 -11.36 -23.29
C GLY A 7 -13.26 -12.66 -22.50
N TRP A 8 -13.90 -13.75 -22.95
CA TRP A 8 -13.72 -15.10 -22.46
C TRP A 8 -12.27 -15.63 -22.34
N HIS A 9 -11.31 -15.11 -23.10
CA HIS A 9 -9.91 -15.48 -22.88
C HIS A 9 -9.32 -14.70 -21.70
N LEU A 10 -9.71 -13.43 -21.54
CA LEU A 10 -9.20 -12.54 -20.50
C LEU A 10 -9.60 -13.01 -19.10
N LEU A 11 -10.84 -13.47 -18.90
CA LEU A 11 -11.24 -14.03 -17.60
C LEU A 11 -10.63 -15.41 -17.32
N ILE A 12 -10.27 -16.23 -18.33
CA ILE A 12 -9.49 -17.46 -18.12
C ILE A 12 -8.09 -17.11 -17.60
N ILE A 13 -7.44 -16.13 -18.24
CA ILE A 13 -6.10 -15.66 -17.81
C ILE A 13 -6.18 -15.07 -16.40
N LEU A 14 -7.20 -14.27 -16.11
CA LEU A 14 -7.44 -13.73 -14.77
C LEU A 14 -7.65 -14.85 -13.73
N ALA A 15 -8.40 -15.91 -14.08
CA ALA A 15 -8.59 -17.06 -13.21
C ALA A 15 -7.27 -17.79 -12.91
N VAL A 16 -6.41 -17.98 -13.90
CA VAL A 16 -5.07 -18.57 -13.71
C VAL A 16 -4.22 -17.70 -12.77
N ILE A 17 -4.19 -16.38 -12.99
CA ILE A 17 -3.44 -15.46 -12.13
C ILE A 17 -4.00 -15.46 -10.70
N LEU A 18 -5.33 -15.51 -10.53
CA LEU A 18 -5.97 -15.64 -9.22
C LEU A 18 -5.61 -16.95 -8.51
N LEU A 19 -5.45 -18.07 -9.24
CA LEU A 19 -4.97 -19.33 -8.66
C LEU A 19 -3.50 -19.23 -8.19
N LEU A 20 -2.64 -18.57 -8.96
CA LEU A 20 -1.21 -18.46 -8.64
C LEU A 20 -0.93 -17.46 -7.52
N PHE A 21 -1.57 -16.29 -7.58
CA PHE A 21 -1.30 -15.17 -6.67
C PHE A 21 -2.31 -15.09 -5.51
N GLY A 22 -3.52 -15.63 -5.69
CA GLY A 22 -4.62 -15.54 -4.72
C GLY A 22 -5.44 -14.25 -4.85
N ALA A 23 -6.71 -14.32 -4.42
CA ALA A 23 -7.64 -13.20 -4.39
C ALA A 23 -7.15 -11.94 -3.63
N PRO A 24 -6.44 -12.01 -2.48
CA PRO A 24 -6.04 -10.80 -1.76
C PRO A 24 -4.80 -10.10 -2.36
N LYS A 25 -3.99 -10.77 -3.18
CA LYS A 25 -2.74 -10.20 -3.71
C LYS A 25 -2.95 -9.34 -4.96
N LEU A 26 -3.93 -9.67 -5.80
CA LEU A 26 -4.30 -8.83 -6.96
C LEU A 26 -4.73 -7.40 -6.60
N PRO A 27 -5.67 -7.17 -5.65
CA PRO A 27 -6.08 -5.81 -5.30
C PRO A 27 -4.95 -5.01 -4.64
N ALA A 28 -4.08 -5.67 -3.87
CA ALA A 28 -2.90 -5.03 -3.29
C ALA A 28 -1.93 -4.53 -4.37
N LEU A 29 -1.60 -5.37 -5.35
CA LEU A 29 -0.74 -5.02 -6.48
C LEU A 29 -1.37 -3.94 -7.38
N ALA A 30 -2.68 -4.03 -7.63
CA ALA A 30 -3.41 -3.03 -8.39
C ALA A 30 -3.40 -1.66 -7.67
N LYS A 31 -3.55 -1.65 -6.34
CA LYS A 31 -3.52 -0.41 -5.54
C LYS A 31 -2.13 0.25 -5.57
N SER A 32 -1.04 -0.52 -5.47
CA SER A 32 0.32 0.03 -5.57
C SER A 32 0.65 0.55 -6.98
N ILE A 33 0.31 -0.22 -8.03
CA ILE A 33 0.50 0.18 -9.43
C ILE A 33 -0.38 1.39 -9.79
N GLY A 34 -1.62 1.42 -9.31
CA GLY A 34 -2.53 2.55 -9.53
C GLY A 34 -2.01 3.85 -8.90
N GLN A 35 -1.38 3.76 -7.73
CA GLN A 35 -0.79 4.92 -7.06
C GLN A 35 0.43 5.45 -7.82
N SER A 36 1.32 4.58 -8.33
CA SER A 36 2.46 5.02 -9.16
C SER A 36 2.01 5.55 -10.52
N MET A 37 1.00 4.93 -11.15
CA MET A 37 0.42 5.43 -12.40
C MET A 37 -0.25 6.78 -12.24
N ARG A 38 -0.87 7.08 -11.09
CA ARG A 38 -1.53 8.36 -10.83
C ARG A 38 -0.52 9.51 -10.77
N ILE A 39 0.61 9.28 -10.11
CA ILE A 39 1.70 10.26 -10.02
C ILE A 39 2.32 10.47 -11.40
N PHE A 40 2.70 9.39 -12.08
CA PHE A 40 3.27 9.45 -13.43
C PHE A 40 2.31 10.11 -14.44
N LYS A 41 1.00 9.81 -14.37
CA LYS A 41 -0.01 10.46 -15.21
C LYS A 41 -0.08 11.96 -14.94
N GLY A 42 -0.04 12.38 -13.67
CA GLY A 42 -0.01 13.80 -13.29
C GLY A 42 1.19 14.54 -13.86
N GLU A 43 2.39 13.98 -13.72
CA GLU A 43 3.63 14.55 -14.27
C GLU A 43 3.60 14.61 -15.81
N VAL A 44 3.10 13.54 -16.46
CA VAL A 44 2.96 13.49 -17.92
C VAL A 44 1.89 14.45 -18.45
N ASP A 45 0.78 14.61 -17.74
CA ASP A 45 -0.27 15.58 -18.10
C ASP A 45 0.22 17.02 -17.88
N GLU A 46 1.06 17.28 -16.89
CA GLU A 46 1.71 18.59 -16.67
C GLU A 46 2.70 18.93 -17.79
N LEU A 47 3.54 17.97 -18.21
CA LEU A 47 4.41 18.10 -19.38
C LEU A 47 3.62 18.32 -20.69
N LYS A 48 2.42 17.76 -20.80
CA LYS A 48 1.52 17.99 -21.95
C LYS A 48 0.78 19.33 -21.87
N LYS A 49 0.55 19.85 -20.66
CA LYS A 49 -0.15 21.12 -20.40
C LYS A 49 0.77 22.34 -20.45
N ASP A 50 2.08 22.18 -20.33
CA ASP A 50 3.06 23.27 -20.58
C ASP A 50 3.01 23.80 -22.04
N GLY A 51 2.20 23.20 -22.92
CA GLY A 51 1.85 23.72 -24.26
C GLY A 51 0.40 24.19 -24.45
N LYS A 52 -0.46 24.16 -23.42
CA LYS A 52 -1.84 24.68 -23.46
C LYS A 52 -2.46 24.77 -22.07
N ASP A 53 -2.84 25.98 -21.69
CA ASP A 53 -3.46 26.35 -20.41
C ASP A 53 -4.65 25.46 -19.98
N ASP A 54 -4.80 25.41 -18.66
CA ASP A 54 -5.99 25.07 -17.85
C ASP A 54 -6.13 23.68 -17.17
N LYS A 55 -6.03 23.74 -15.83
CA LYS A 55 -6.83 23.13 -14.75
C LYS A 55 -7.09 21.61 -14.74
N SER A 56 -6.68 20.94 -13.67
CA SER A 56 -7.62 20.25 -12.77
C SER A 56 -6.94 19.73 -11.51
N ALA A 57 -7.68 19.92 -10.42
CA ALA A 57 -7.30 19.73 -9.04
C ALA A 57 -7.10 18.26 -8.64
N ASP A 58 -6.18 18.10 -7.70
CA ASP A 58 -6.25 17.27 -6.51
C ASP A 58 -7.33 16.18 -6.49
N GLY A 59 -6.87 14.94 -6.35
CA GLY A 59 -7.71 13.82 -5.95
C GLY A 59 -6.97 13.06 -4.87
N SER A 60 -6.94 13.67 -3.69
CA SER A 60 -6.71 13.02 -2.41
C SER A 60 -7.80 11.97 -2.16
N VAL A 61 -7.65 10.77 -2.74
CA VAL A 61 -8.40 9.60 -2.26
C VAL A 61 -7.75 9.08 -1.00
N GLN A 62 -8.39 9.46 0.10
CA GLN A 62 -8.10 9.08 1.46
C GLN A 62 -7.82 7.58 1.61
N ASN A 63 -6.73 7.32 2.31
CA ASN A 63 -6.46 6.09 3.02
C ASN A 63 -7.57 5.84 4.05
N THR A 64 -8.61 5.10 3.68
CA THR A 64 -9.61 4.60 4.64
C THR A 64 -9.68 3.08 4.56
N ALA A 65 -8.83 2.42 5.37
CA ALA A 65 -9.10 1.14 6.01
C ALA A 65 -7.92 0.76 6.93
N ALA A 66 -7.84 1.42 8.08
CA ALA A 66 -7.22 0.84 9.26
C ALA A 66 -8.35 0.33 10.16
N PRO A 67 -8.47 -0.98 10.37
CA PRO A 67 -9.02 -1.52 11.61
C PRO A 67 -7.86 -1.76 12.59
N ALA A 68 -7.78 -0.86 13.57
CA ALA A 68 -7.51 -1.07 15.00
C ALA A 68 -6.29 -1.91 15.49
N PRO A 69 -5.72 -1.52 16.65
CA PRO A 69 -4.38 -1.87 17.09
C PRO A 69 -4.35 -3.24 17.77
N SER A 70 -3.45 -4.12 17.33
CA SER A 70 -2.85 -5.08 18.27
C SER A 70 -1.66 -4.38 18.90
N ALA A 71 -1.91 -3.83 20.09
CA ALA A 71 -0.90 -3.16 20.89
C ALA A 71 0.37 -4.01 20.99
N PRO A 72 1.58 -3.44 20.79
CA PRO A 72 2.76 -4.05 21.34
C PRO A 72 2.58 -3.97 22.86
N THR A 73 2.24 -5.08 23.51
CA THR A 73 2.53 -5.21 24.94
C THR A 73 4.04 -5.42 25.05
N VAL A 74 4.80 -4.37 24.78
CA VAL A 74 6.09 -4.20 25.43
C VAL A 74 5.73 -3.74 26.83
N THR A 75 5.58 -4.69 27.75
CA THR A 75 5.69 -4.40 29.18
C THR A 75 7.00 -3.63 29.34
N PRO A 76 6.99 -2.36 29.76
CA PRO A 76 8.18 -1.73 30.27
C PRO A 76 8.52 -2.54 31.52
N VAL A 77 9.49 -3.46 31.41
CA VAL A 77 10.19 -3.97 32.59
C VAL A 77 10.69 -2.72 33.30
N ALA A 78 10.23 -2.60 34.55
CA ALA A 78 10.45 -1.47 35.43
C ALA A 78 11.89 -0.93 35.36
N PRO A 79 12.10 0.38 35.60
CA PRO A 79 13.43 0.88 35.88
C PRO A 79 13.96 0.10 37.09
N VAL A 80 14.96 -0.74 36.87
CA VAL A 80 15.77 -1.28 37.95
C VAL A 80 16.50 -0.10 38.56
N ASP A 81 15.95 0.42 39.66
CA ASP A 81 16.53 1.53 40.39
C ASP A 81 17.92 1.12 40.89
N PRO A 82 18.98 1.87 40.55
CA PRO A 82 20.36 1.54 40.88
C PRO A 82 20.67 2.05 42.27
N SER A 83 20.25 1.38 43.35
CA SER A 83 20.82 1.54 44.72
C SER A 83 20.08 0.69 45.74
N THR A 84 20.59 -0.49 46.08
CA THR A 84 20.44 -1.08 47.41
C THR A 84 21.68 -1.93 47.69
N GLU A 85 22.71 -1.27 48.23
CA GLU A 85 23.29 -1.66 49.51
C GLU A 85 23.48 -3.17 49.72
N SER A 86 24.48 -3.75 49.05
CA SER A 86 25.06 -5.03 49.49
C SER A 86 26.04 -4.75 50.64
N ASN A 87 25.49 -4.79 51.84
CA ASN A 87 26.17 -4.68 53.13
C ASN A 87 27.36 -5.68 53.24
N PRO A 88 28.57 -5.24 53.66
CA PRO A 88 29.71 -6.11 53.87
C PRO A 88 29.78 -6.59 55.33
N LYS A 89 29.69 -7.91 55.59
CA LYS A 89 30.40 -8.62 56.69
C LYS A 89 29.96 -10.08 56.82
N SER A 90 30.84 -11.01 56.49
CA SER A 90 31.34 -12.11 57.35
C SER A 90 32.34 -12.94 56.56
#